data_AF-A0A2E6YHZ0-F1
#
_entry.id   AF-A0A2E6YHZ0-F1
#
_cell.length_a   1.000
_cell.length_b   1.000
_cell.length_c   1.000
_cell.angle_alpha   90.00
_cell.angle_beta   90.00
_cell.angle_gamma   90.00
#
_symmetry.space_group_name_H-M   'P 1'
#
loop_
_entity.id
_entity.type
_entity.pdbx_description
1 polymer ?
#
loop_
_entity_poly.entity_id
_entity_poly.type
_entity_poly.pdbx_seq_one_letter_code
_entity_poly.pdbx_strand_id
1 'polypeptide(L)'
;MNELISKITEDLENSEMKIMKVYHSTFSNNREFSKENTFTEYDVEKYGAFHGAIDIEGTDSGRKVAENRVFVKILEDAKQMVGISPVTLSKVLGERDVDFKLLEEETGYKVKGKFLNPVMIEAEVKYTKALELNENRLGRWNPSDIIQEIMTEIENGAEIEGFTENDLMDYYEDNINLNDVAFVDLINEEYGGEEFNQDYKEFMFVRDWLESKGYDAIKYVNTFEGNSECVMSFRPENVRVTDSYCLKDMLNVEQPKEKVKRKMKP
;
A
#
# COMPACT_ATOMS: atom_id res chain seq x y z
N MET A 1 23.38 -18.26 -25.48
CA MET A 1 23.11 -18.95 -24.20
C MET A 1 24.09 -18.52 -23.13
N ASN A 2 25.41 -18.73 -23.32
CA ASN A 2 26.43 -18.30 -22.33
C ASN A 2 26.53 -16.77 -22.15
N GLU A 3 26.36 -15.98 -23.21
CA GLU A 3 26.30 -14.51 -23.10
C GLU A 3 25.05 -14.00 -22.37
N LEU A 4 23.91 -14.66 -22.56
CA LEU A 4 22.66 -14.30 -21.90
C LEU A 4 22.74 -14.60 -20.39
N ILE A 5 23.30 -15.75 -20.03
CA ILE A 5 23.52 -16.13 -18.62
C ILE A 5 24.56 -15.21 -17.97
N SER A 6 25.65 -14.86 -18.68
CA SER A 6 26.67 -13.94 -18.17
C SER A 6 26.09 -12.54 -17.93
N LYS A 7 25.27 -12.03 -18.86
CA LYS A 7 24.64 -10.72 -18.73
C LYS A 7 23.61 -10.69 -17.61
N ILE A 8 22.77 -11.72 -17.48
CA ILE A 8 21.83 -11.87 -16.35
C ILE A 8 22.59 -11.94 -15.01
N THR A 9 23.72 -12.65 -14.97
CA THR A 9 24.54 -12.77 -13.74
C THR A 9 25.18 -11.43 -13.39
N GLU A 10 25.72 -10.71 -14.38
CA GLU A 10 26.33 -9.38 -14.18
C GLU A 10 25.29 -8.31 -13.80
N ASP A 11 24.08 -8.35 -14.37
CA ASP A 11 22.97 -7.45 -14.02
C ASP A 11 22.41 -7.77 -12.61
N LEU A 12 22.40 -9.05 -12.20
CA LEU A 12 22.06 -9.48 -10.84
C LEU A 12 23.16 -9.12 -9.82
N GLU A 13 24.43 -9.17 -10.21
CA GLU A 13 25.56 -8.77 -9.36
C GLU A 13 25.69 -7.24 -9.23
N ASN A 14 25.19 -6.46 -10.20
CA ASN A 14 25.24 -5.00 -10.20
C ASN A 14 23.93 -4.33 -9.75
N SER A 15 22.83 -5.07 -9.59
CA SER A 15 21.59 -4.50 -9.06
C SER A 15 21.69 -4.37 -7.54
N GLU A 16 22.03 -3.17 -7.08
CA GLU A 16 22.01 -2.85 -5.66
C GLU A 16 20.59 -3.06 -5.11
N MET A 17 20.43 -4.12 -4.30
CA MET A 17 19.19 -4.39 -3.57
C MET A 17 18.86 -3.19 -2.68
N LYS A 18 17.71 -2.57 -2.93
CA LYS A 18 17.24 -1.42 -2.15
C LYS A 18 16.43 -1.93 -0.97
N ILE A 19 16.72 -1.44 0.24
CA ILE A 19 15.92 -1.69 1.44
C ILE A 19 15.35 -0.37 1.91
N MET A 20 14.01 -0.29 2.02
CA MET A 20 13.33 0.94 2.41
C MET A 20 12.40 0.71 3.58
N LYS A 21 12.32 1.70 4.45
CA LYS A 21 11.35 1.73 5.55
C LYS A 21 10.01 2.24 5.05
N VAL A 22 8.96 1.46 5.26
CA VAL A 22 7.61 1.75 4.77
C VAL A 22 6.56 1.57 5.84
N TYR A 23 5.44 2.28 5.68
CA TYR A 23 4.32 2.23 6.60
C TYR A 23 3.05 1.83 5.87
N HIS A 24 2.36 0.83 6.43
CA HIS A 24 1.09 0.35 5.93
C HIS A 24 0.01 0.43 7.02
N SER A 25 -1.22 0.67 6.58
CA SER A 25 -2.41 0.74 7.43
C SER A 25 -3.38 -0.36 7.02
N THR A 26 -3.74 -1.25 7.94
CA THR A 26 -4.74 -2.30 7.69
C THR A 26 -5.81 -2.36 8.76
N PHE A 27 -6.94 -2.98 8.41
CA PHE A 27 -8.11 -3.21 9.27
C PHE A 27 -8.38 -4.71 9.28
N SER A 28 -7.97 -5.40 10.34
CA SER A 28 -8.27 -6.82 10.51
C SER A 28 -9.49 -7.01 11.40
N ASN A 29 -10.46 -7.78 10.90
CA ASN A 29 -11.66 -8.14 11.64
C ASN A 29 -11.48 -9.34 12.58
N ASN A 30 -10.35 -10.06 12.51
CA ASN A 30 -10.07 -11.26 13.29
C ASN A 30 -8.59 -11.63 13.19
N ARG A 31 -7.78 -11.33 14.22
CA ARG A 31 -6.69 -12.20 14.72
C ARG A 31 -5.83 -11.50 15.75
N GLU A 32 -5.33 -12.32 16.67
CA GLU A 32 -4.20 -11.96 17.54
C GLU A 32 -2.95 -11.66 16.71
N PHE A 33 -2.64 -10.37 16.52
CA PHE A 33 -1.32 -9.93 16.09
C PHE A 33 -0.34 -10.23 17.24
N SER A 34 0.26 -11.42 17.24
CA SER A 34 1.47 -11.65 18.02
C SER A 34 2.64 -11.05 17.25
N LYS A 35 3.66 -10.55 17.95
CA LYS A 35 4.93 -10.11 17.33
C LYS A 35 5.62 -11.21 16.51
N GLU A 36 5.15 -12.44 16.64
CA GLU A 36 5.69 -13.64 15.99
C GLU A 36 4.82 -14.13 14.81
N ASN A 37 3.59 -13.64 14.66
CA ASN A 37 2.74 -13.92 13.50
C ASN A 37 2.97 -12.85 12.44
N THR A 38 3.84 -13.21 11.51
CA THR A 38 4.22 -12.50 10.31
C THR A 38 3.00 -12.00 9.54
N PHE A 39 2.78 -10.69 9.58
CA PHE A 39 1.91 -9.95 8.65
C PHE A 39 2.24 -10.25 7.17
N THR A 40 3.43 -10.78 6.91
CA THR A 40 4.08 -10.81 5.60
C THR A 40 3.47 -11.84 4.66
N GLU A 41 3.12 -13.04 5.12
CA GLU A 41 2.63 -14.10 4.23
C GLU A 41 1.12 -13.95 3.97
N TYR A 42 0.30 -13.90 5.00
CA TYR A 42 -1.15 -14.03 4.84
C TYR A 42 -1.83 -12.85 4.11
N ASP A 43 -1.37 -11.61 4.29
CA ASP A 43 -2.00 -10.46 3.63
C ASP A 43 -1.46 -10.23 2.22
N VAL A 44 -0.20 -10.60 1.92
CA VAL A 44 0.28 -10.64 0.53
C VAL A 44 -0.32 -11.84 -0.22
N GLU A 45 -0.52 -12.97 0.42
CA GLU A 45 -1.26 -14.12 -0.14
C GLU A 45 -2.74 -13.82 -0.37
N LYS A 46 -3.33 -12.87 0.37
CA LYS A 46 -4.75 -12.52 0.25
C LYS A 46 -5.01 -11.33 -0.67
N TYR A 47 -4.09 -10.36 -0.71
CA TYR A 47 -4.23 -9.11 -1.46
C TYR A 47 -3.21 -8.97 -2.59
N GLY A 48 -2.35 -9.96 -2.79
CA GLY A 48 -1.42 -10.07 -3.91
C GLY A 48 -0.12 -9.27 -3.75
N ALA A 49 -0.17 -8.09 -3.14
CA ALA A 49 0.99 -7.23 -2.92
C ALA A 49 1.00 -6.57 -1.53
N PHE A 50 2.20 -6.17 -1.10
CA PHE A 50 2.36 -5.26 0.02
C PHE A 50 2.56 -3.83 -0.48
N HIS A 51 1.64 -2.93 -0.12
CA HIS A 51 1.69 -1.52 -0.50
C HIS A 51 1.92 -0.63 0.73
N GLY A 52 3.07 0.05 0.80
CA GLY A 52 3.41 0.96 1.90
C GLY A 52 3.88 2.33 1.41
N ALA A 53 3.67 3.35 2.23
CA ALA A 53 4.22 4.68 2.02
C ALA A 53 5.67 4.73 2.57
N ILE A 54 6.59 5.31 1.81
CA ILE A 54 8.02 5.37 2.11
C ILE A 54 8.31 6.56 3.01
N ASP A 55 9.12 6.35 4.06
CA ASP A 55 9.76 7.48 4.74
C ASP A 55 10.89 8.01 3.86
N ILE A 56 10.73 9.23 3.35
CA ILE A 56 11.85 9.97 2.79
C ILE A 56 12.74 10.37 3.98
N GLU A 57 14.05 10.18 3.84
CA GLU A 57 15.02 10.40 4.91
C GLU A 57 14.80 11.77 5.58
N GLY A 58 14.46 11.76 6.87
CA GLY A 58 14.30 12.95 7.70
C GLY A 58 12.93 13.67 7.63
N THR A 59 11.90 13.14 6.97
CA THR A 59 10.59 13.83 6.83
C THR A 59 9.42 13.19 7.59
N ASP A 60 9.56 11.94 8.04
CA ASP A 60 8.49 11.08 8.56
C ASP A 60 7.23 11.09 7.65
N SER A 61 7.41 11.27 6.34
CA SER A 61 6.31 11.47 5.39
C SER A 61 5.46 10.22 5.22
N GLY A 62 6.11 9.05 5.11
CA GLY A 62 5.42 7.78 4.91
C GLY A 62 4.59 7.41 6.13
N ARG A 63 5.16 7.60 7.32
CA ARG A 63 4.45 7.43 8.59
C ARG A 63 3.18 8.28 8.69
N LYS A 64 3.26 9.58 8.40
CA LYS A 64 2.11 10.50 8.45
C LYS A 64 1.01 10.11 7.47
N VAL A 65 1.37 9.63 6.27
CA VAL A 65 0.40 9.16 5.28
C VAL A 65 -0.32 7.90 5.75
N ALA A 66 0.41 6.93 6.31
CA ALA A 66 -0.19 5.73 6.90
C ALA A 66 -1.10 6.07 8.10
N GLU A 67 -0.68 7.02 8.95
CA GLU A 67 -1.50 7.56 10.05
C GLU A 67 -2.80 8.18 9.55
N ASN A 68 -2.74 9.00 8.49
CA ASN A 68 -3.91 9.63 7.88
C ASN A 68 -4.86 8.61 7.23
N ARG A 69 -4.35 7.59 6.55
CA ARG A 69 -5.16 6.51 5.94
C ARG A 69 -5.96 5.75 6.98
N VAL A 70 -5.30 5.34 8.06
CA VAL A 70 -5.99 4.74 9.21
C VAL A 70 -7.13 5.64 9.64
N PHE A 71 -6.82 6.91 9.80
CA PHE A 71 -7.75 7.84 10.37
C PHE A 71 -9.02 8.04 9.52
N VAL A 72 -8.85 8.27 8.22
CA VAL A 72 -9.97 8.43 7.27
C VAL A 72 -10.90 7.22 7.35
N LYS A 73 -10.33 6.01 7.38
CA LYS A 73 -11.13 4.78 7.41
C LYS A 73 -11.87 4.57 8.73
N ILE A 74 -11.30 4.95 9.88
CA ILE A 74 -12.06 4.98 11.16
C ILE A 74 -13.28 5.89 11.04
N LEU A 75 -13.13 7.08 10.42
CA LEU A 75 -14.23 8.01 10.25
C LEU A 75 -15.31 7.49 9.29
N GLU A 76 -14.90 6.84 8.20
CA GLU A 76 -15.84 6.20 7.26
C GLU A 76 -16.67 5.13 7.95
N ASP A 77 -16.04 4.23 8.70
CA ASP A 77 -16.71 3.15 9.42
C ASP A 77 -17.66 3.70 10.49
N ALA A 78 -17.20 4.71 11.24
CA ALA A 78 -18.02 5.34 12.26
C ALA A 78 -19.22 6.09 11.65
N LYS A 79 -19.06 6.74 10.49
CA LYS A 79 -20.15 7.35 9.72
C LYS A 79 -21.17 6.30 9.25
N GLN A 80 -20.72 5.15 8.75
CA GLN A 80 -21.60 4.08 8.28
C GLN A 80 -22.36 3.39 9.43
N MET A 81 -21.68 3.12 10.55
CA MET A 81 -22.27 2.38 11.66
C MET A 81 -23.20 3.23 12.54
N VAL A 82 -22.91 4.53 12.67
CA VAL A 82 -23.59 5.36 13.67
C VAL A 82 -24.20 6.65 13.11
N GLY A 83 -24.06 6.92 11.80
CA GLY A 83 -24.66 8.10 11.18
C GLY A 83 -24.10 9.42 11.74
N ILE A 84 -22.77 9.52 11.83
CA ILE A 84 -22.10 10.69 12.42
C ILE A 84 -22.39 11.96 11.61
N SER A 85 -22.83 13.00 12.31
CA SER A 85 -23.06 14.32 11.70
C SER A 85 -21.73 15.02 11.34
N PRO A 86 -21.68 15.83 10.27
CA PRO A 86 -20.47 16.61 9.93
C PRO A 86 -19.96 17.51 11.06
N VAL A 87 -20.84 17.99 11.94
CA VAL A 87 -20.49 18.83 13.09
C VAL A 87 -19.75 18.02 14.16
N THR A 88 -20.24 16.81 14.46
CA THR A 88 -19.58 15.88 15.38
C THR A 88 -18.22 15.47 14.81
N LEU A 89 -18.17 15.19 13.50
CA LEU A 89 -16.93 14.86 12.81
C LEU A 89 -15.89 15.98 12.95
N SER A 90 -16.28 17.23 12.67
CA SER A 90 -15.39 18.40 12.80
C SER A 90 -14.88 18.63 14.22
N LYS A 91 -15.67 18.28 15.25
CA LYS A 91 -15.24 18.36 16.65
C LYS A 91 -14.25 17.26 17.02
N VAL A 92 -14.48 16.04 16.53
CA VAL A 92 -13.60 14.88 16.73
C VAL A 92 -12.27 15.04 15.98
N LEU A 93 -12.32 15.66 14.79
CA LEU A 93 -11.20 15.91 13.89
C LEU A 93 -10.23 16.99 14.39
N GLY A 94 -10.71 17.96 15.17
CA GLY A 94 -9.93 19.14 15.52
C GLY A 94 -9.28 19.83 14.31
N GLU A 95 -8.19 20.56 14.54
CA GLU A 95 -7.39 21.13 13.46
C GLU A 95 -6.34 20.15 12.90
N ARG A 96 -5.92 19.14 13.67
CA ARG A 96 -4.87 18.17 13.28
C ARG A 96 -4.91 16.80 13.99
N ASP A 97 -5.65 16.66 15.10
CA ASP A 97 -5.59 15.47 15.95
C ASP A 97 -6.99 14.92 16.24
N VAL A 98 -7.07 13.59 16.29
CA VAL A 98 -8.30 12.83 16.47
C VAL A 98 -8.54 12.56 17.93
N ASP A 99 -9.61 13.11 18.49
CA ASP A 99 -10.04 12.77 19.85
C ASP A 99 -10.91 11.50 19.83
N PHE A 100 -10.26 10.33 19.90
CA PHE A 100 -10.94 9.04 19.96
C PHE A 100 -11.85 8.90 21.16
N LYS A 101 -11.52 9.56 22.28
CA LYS A 101 -12.35 9.53 23.47
C LYS A 101 -13.64 10.31 23.22
N LEU A 102 -13.53 11.49 22.61
CA LEU A 102 -14.69 12.26 22.17
C LEU A 102 -15.51 11.50 21.11
N LEU A 103 -14.86 10.80 20.17
CA LEU A 103 -15.55 9.94 19.20
C LEU A 103 -16.37 8.85 19.92
N GLU A 104 -15.76 8.14 20.86
CA GLU A 104 -16.42 7.11 21.67
C GLU A 104 -17.58 7.68 22.49
N GLU A 105 -17.42 8.88 23.07
CA GLU A 105 -18.42 9.57 23.89
C GLU A 105 -19.61 10.10 23.06
N GLU A 106 -19.35 10.76 21.93
CA GLU A 106 -20.37 11.40 21.08
C GLU A 106 -21.14 10.40 20.21
N THR A 107 -20.51 9.30 19.82
CA THR A 107 -21.07 8.38 18.83
C THR A 107 -21.36 7.00 19.41
N GLY A 108 -20.82 6.66 20.58
CA GLY A 108 -20.89 5.29 21.10
C GLY A 108 -20.10 4.27 20.27
N TYR A 109 -19.42 4.70 19.20
CA TYR A 109 -18.51 3.87 18.42
C TYR A 109 -17.28 3.55 19.26
N LYS A 110 -17.16 2.30 19.72
CA LYS A 110 -16.02 1.86 20.53
C LYS A 110 -14.90 1.33 19.65
N VAL A 111 -13.77 2.03 19.64
CA VAL A 111 -12.51 1.51 19.09
C VAL A 111 -11.98 0.45 20.07
N LYS A 112 -12.50 -0.78 19.98
CA LYS A 112 -12.21 -1.85 20.94
C LYS A 112 -10.80 -2.39 20.76
N GLY A 113 -10.01 -2.26 21.83
CA GLY A 113 -8.63 -2.70 21.93
C GLY A 113 -8.36 -4.12 21.41
N LYS A 114 -7.22 -4.20 20.72
CA LYS A 114 -6.45 -5.36 20.25
C LYS A 114 -6.87 -6.08 18.96
N PHE A 115 -8.14 -6.30 18.62
CA PHE A 115 -8.46 -7.23 17.49
C PHE A 115 -9.48 -6.74 16.45
N LEU A 116 -9.87 -5.47 16.50
CA LEU A 116 -10.73 -4.80 15.50
C LEU A 116 -10.21 -3.40 15.12
N ASN A 117 -8.96 -3.11 15.47
CA ASN A 117 -8.41 -1.78 15.38
C ASN A 117 -7.54 -1.63 14.14
N PRO A 118 -7.40 -0.39 13.65
CA PRO A 118 -6.35 -0.11 12.70
C PRO A 118 -4.99 -0.40 13.32
N VAL A 119 -4.21 -1.17 12.58
CA VAL A 119 -2.82 -1.48 12.90
C VAL A 119 -1.97 -0.71 11.93
N MET A 120 -1.01 0.02 12.48
CA MET A 120 0.08 0.58 11.69
C MET A 120 1.24 -0.39 11.72
N ILE A 121 1.81 -0.60 10.55
CA ILE A 121 2.87 -1.56 10.34
C ILE A 121 4.05 -0.82 9.79
N GLU A 122 5.16 -0.99 10.47
CA GLU A 122 6.47 -0.59 10.01
C GLU A 122 7.12 -1.81 9.37
N ALA A 123 7.58 -1.68 8.13
CA ALA A 123 8.25 -2.75 7.43
C ALA A 123 9.50 -2.25 6.69
N GLU A 124 10.46 -3.14 6.54
CA GLU A 124 11.52 -3.06 5.54
C GLU A 124 11.02 -3.76 4.28
N VAL A 125 10.98 -3.04 3.15
CA VAL A 125 10.70 -3.61 1.84
C VAL A 125 11.98 -3.64 1.04
N LYS A 126 12.31 -4.82 0.50
CA LYS A 126 13.41 -5.00 -0.44
C LYS A 126 12.91 -5.19 -1.87
N TYR A 127 13.62 -4.62 -2.83
CA TYR A 127 13.39 -4.85 -4.25
C TYR A 127 14.67 -4.57 -5.03
N THR A 128 14.74 -5.12 -6.23
CA THR A 128 15.88 -5.06 -7.15
C THR A 128 15.64 -3.97 -8.18
N LYS A 129 14.45 -3.98 -8.79
CA LYS A 129 14.06 -3.07 -9.86
C LYS A 129 12.57 -2.75 -9.75
N ALA A 130 12.28 -1.51 -9.36
CA ALA A 130 10.91 -1.01 -9.34
C ALA A 130 10.55 -0.36 -10.68
N LEU A 131 9.33 -0.61 -11.15
CA LEU A 131 8.71 0.16 -12.21
C LEU A 131 8.23 1.50 -11.62
N GLU A 132 8.71 2.60 -12.17
CA GLU A 132 8.27 3.93 -11.75
C GLU A 132 7.03 4.33 -12.53
N LEU A 133 5.92 4.58 -11.82
CA LEU A 133 4.66 5.03 -12.39
C LEU A 133 4.28 6.41 -11.84
N ASN A 134 3.59 7.20 -12.66
CA ASN A 134 2.92 8.41 -12.21
C ASN A 134 1.68 8.05 -11.39
N GLU A 135 1.27 8.92 -10.46
CA GLU A 135 0.05 8.66 -9.68
C GLU A 135 -1.18 8.60 -10.57
N ASN A 136 -2.03 7.58 -10.38
CA ASN A 136 -3.37 7.63 -10.92
C ASN A 136 -4.27 8.57 -10.10
N ARG A 137 -5.33 9.09 -10.72
CA ARG A 137 -6.23 10.08 -10.08
C ARG A 137 -6.96 9.59 -8.82
N LEU A 138 -6.91 8.30 -8.51
CA LEU A 138 -7.70 7.66 -7.47
C LEU A 138 -6.88 7.26 -6.23
N GLY A 139 -5.55 7.39 -6.28
CA GLY A 139 -4.66 6.97 -5.18
C GLY A 139 -4.72 5.46 -4.89
N ARG A 140 -5.27 4.66 -5.82
CA ARG A 140 -5.49 3.21 -5.70
C ARG A 140 -5.14 2.54 -7.01
N TRP A 141 -4.27 1.54 -6.98
CA TRP A 141 -3.85 0.79 -8.15
C TRP A 141 -4.59 -0.54 -8.23
N ASN A 142 -5.56 -0.65 -9.15
CA ASN A 142 -6.04 -1.96 -9.57
C ASN A 142 -5.15 -2.48 -10.72
N PRO A 143 -5.18 -3.79 -11.02
CA PRO A 143 -4.40 -4.38 -12.11
C PRO A 143 -4.58 -3.64 -13.45
N SER A 144 -5.81 -3.31 -13.83
CA SER A 144 -6.09 -2.56 -15.06
C SER A 144 -5.55 -1.13 -15.05
N ASP A 145 -5.54 -0.46 -13.88
CA ASP A 145 -4.97 0.89 -13.77
C ASP A 145 -3.44 0.86 -14.00
N ILE A 146 -2.77 -0.19 -13.52
CA ILE A 146 -1.32 -0.40 -13.72
C ILE A 146 -1.02 -0.57 -15.22
N ILE A 147 -1.74 -1.49 -15.89
CA ILE A 147 -1.57 -1.71 -17.32
C ILE A 147 -1.83 -0.41 -18.10
N GLN A 148 -2.95 0.25 -17.81
CA GLN A 148 -3.34 1.48 -18.50
C GLN A 148 -2.28 2.58 -18.36
N GLU A 149 -1.74 2.79 -17.16
CA GLU A 149 -0.71 3.81 -16.95
C GLU A 149 0.56 3.51 -17.75
N ILE A 150 1.04 2.25 -17.71
CA ILE A 150 2.22 1.82 -18.48
C ILE A 150 2.03 2.11 -19.96
N MET A 151 0.87 1.73 -20.51
CA MET A 151 0.58 1.91 -21.93
C MET A 151 0.41 3.38 -22.30
N THR A 152 -0.17 4.18 -21.41
CA THR A 152 -0.31 5.63 -21.58
C THR A 152 1.06 6.32 -21.63
N GLU A 153 1.99 5.93 -20.75
CA GLU A 153 3.36 6.47 -20.76
C GLU A 153 4.09 6.10 -22.05
N ILE A 154 4.00 4.84 -22.50
CA ILE A 154 4.61 4.37 -23.76
C ILE A 154 4.00 5.11 -24.96
N GLU A 155 2.67 5.26 -25.02
CA GLU A 155 1.98 6.01 -26.08
C GLU A 155 2.44 7.48 -26.13
N ASN A 156 2.69 8.09 -24.97
CA ASN A 156 3.23 9.44 -24.87
C ASN A 156 4.74 9.53 -25.19
N GLY A 157 5.38 8.41 -25.55
CA GLY A 157 6.77 8.35 -25.99
C GLY A 157 7.77 8.04 -24.88
N ALA A 158 7.34 7.57 -23.71
CA ALA A 158 8.25 7.10 -22.67
C ALA A 158 8.89 5.75 -23.08
N GLU A 159 10.20 5.65 -22.93
CA GLU A 159 10.90 4.37 -23.06
C GLU A 159 10.92 3.66 -21.70
N ILE A 160 10.05 2.64 -21.55
CA ILE A 160 10.01 1.80 -20.34
C ILE A 160 10.75 0.49 -20.63
N GLU A 161 11.80 0.22 -19.88
CA GLU A 161 12.64 -0.96 -20.09
C GLU A 161 11.83 -2.28 -20.02
N GLY A 162 12.07 -3.20 -20.95
CA GLY A 162 11.32 -4.47 -21.03
C GLY A 162 9.99 -4.36 -21.78
N PHE A 163 9.45 -3.16 -21.96
CA PHE A 163 8.27 -2.93 -22.80
C PHE A 163 8.65 -2.52 -24.21
N THR A 164 7.83 -2.92 -25.17
CA THR A 164 8.03 -2.73 -26.60
C THR A 164 6.76 -2.16 -27.25
N GLU A 165 6.88 -1.66 -28.48
CA GLU A 165 5.72 -1.22 -29.25
C GLU A 165 4.69 -2.35 -29.47
N ASN A 166 5.14 -3.61 -29.51
CA ASN A 166 4.23 -4.76 -29.59
C ASN A 166 3.35 -4.88 -28.33
N ASP A 167 3.89 -4.58 -27.14
CA ASP A 167 3.09 -4.62 -25.91
C ASP A 167 1.97 -3.56 -25.94
N LEU A 168 2.21 -2.40 -26.57
CA LEU A 168 1.20 -1.37 -26.80
C LEU A 168 0.15 -1.81 -27.84
N MET A 169 0.57 -2.49 -28.90
CA MET A 169 -0.36 -3.06 -29.88
C MET A 169 -1.22 -4.15 -29.26
N ASP A 170 -0.63 -5.06 -28.48
CA ASP A 170 -1.33 -6.10 -27.73
C ASP A 170 -2.34 -5.48 -26.75
N TYR A 171 -2.03 -4.36 -26.10
CA TYR A 171 -2.99 -3.64 -25.27
C TYR A 171 -4.20 -3.14 -26.07
N TYR A 172 -3.98 -2.54 -27.25
CA TYR A 172 -5.07 -2.05 -28.11
C TYR A 172 -5.92 -3.16 -28.75
N GLU A 173 -5.34 -4.34 -28.90
CA GLU A 173 -6.00 -5.53 -29.44
C GLU A 173 -6.63 -6.41 -28.34
N ASP A 174 -6.64 -5.95 -27.08
CA ASP A 174 -7.09 -6.74 -25.91
C ASP A 174 -6.36 -8.09 -25.78
N ASN A 175 -5.11 -8.15 -26.24
CA ASN A 175 -4.31 -9.36 -26.45
C ASN A 175 -3.04 -9.41 -25.57
N ILE A 176 -3.06 -8.75 -24.41
CA ILE A 176 -1.98 -8.89 -23.42
C ILE A 176 -1.98 -10.33 -22.91
N ASN A 177 -0.97 -11.09 -23.29
CA ASN A 177 -0.85 -12.51 -23.00
C ASN A 177 0.37 -12.83 -22.13
N LEU A 178 0.19 -13.77 -21.21
CA LEU A 178 1.29 -14.39 -20.48
C LEU A 178 1.04 -15.89 -20.38
N ASN A 179 1.99 -16.70 -20.85
CA ASN A 179 1.90 -18.17 -20.85
C ASN A 179 0.59 -18.70 -21.47
N ASP A 180 0.25 -18.20 -22.67
CA ASP A 180 -0.97 -18.55 -23.42
C ASP A 180 -2.30 -18.21 -22.72
N VAL A 181 -2.27 -17.39 -21.67
CA VAL A 181 -3.45 -16.83 -21.01
C VAL A 181 -3.55 -15.35 -21.34
N ALA A 182 -4.70 -14.91 -21.88
CA ALA A 182 -4.98 -13.49 -22.10
C ALA A 182 -5.53 -12.85 -20.82
N PHE A 183 -5.14 -11.61 -20.54
CA PHE A 183 -5.65 -10.85 -19.40
C PHE A 183 -7.19 -10.76 -19.38
N VAL A 184 -7.80 -10.55 -20.54
CA VAL A 184 -9.25 -10.44 -20.70
C VAL A 184 -10.00 -11.77 -20.48
N ASP A 185 -9.30 -12.90 -20.60
CA ASP A 185 -9.87 -14.24 -20.47
C ASP A 185 -9.77 -14.81 -19.04
N LEU A 186 -9.14 -14.08 -18.10
CA LEU A 186 -8.94 -14.52 -16.72
C LEU A 186 -10.24 -14.90 -15.97
N ILE A 187 -11.38 -14.39 -16.42
CA ILE A 187 -12.70 -14.76 -15.87
C ILE A 187 -13.05 -16.23 -16.11
N ASN A 188 -12.54 -16.82 -17.19
CA ASN A 188 -12.80 -18.20 -17.59
C ASN A 188 -11.59 -19.11 -17.38
N GLU A 189 -10.41 -18.55 -17.15
CA GLU A 189 -9.16 -19.30 -17.00
C GLU A 189 -8.81 -19.59 -15.54
N GLU A 190 -8.14 -20.72 -15.32
CA GLU A 190 -7.52 -21.04 -14.03
C GLU A 190 -6.13 -20.39 -13.98
N TYR A 191 -6.04 -19.25 -13.31
CA TYR A 191 -4.79 -18.53 -13.13
C TYR A 191 -4.42 -18.44 -11.65
N GLY A 192 -3.29 -19.03 -11.27
CA GLY A 192 -2.83 -19.09 -9.87
C GLY A 192 -3.54 -20.14 -9.00
N GLY A 193 -4.73 -20.62 -9.36
CA GLY A 193 -5.48 -21.68 -8.66
C GLY A 193 -7.00 -21.51 -8.78
N GLU A 194 -7.77 -22.61 -8.72
CA GLU A 194 -9.24 -22.61 -8.86
C GLU A 194 -9.97 -21.80 -7.77
N GLU A 195 -9.38 -21.66 -6.58
CA GLU A 195 -9.99 -21.02 -5.41
C GLU A 195 -9.96 -19.49 -5.43
N PHE A 196 -9.23 -18.89 -6.37
CA PHE A 196 -9.02 -17.44 -6.41
C PHE A 196 -10.16 -16.70 -7.12
N ASN A 197 -10.53 -15.55 -6.54
CA ASN A 197 -11.49 -14.66 -7.18
C ASN A 197 -10.83 -13.89 -8.35
N GLN A 198 -11.67 -13.26 -9.18
CA GLN A 198 -11.22 -12.53 -10.37
C GLN A 198 -10.14 -11.47 -10.05
N ASP A 199 -10.39 -10.63 -9.06
CA ASP A 199 -9.46 -9.55 -8.67
C ASP A 199 -8.07 -10.09 -8.33
N TYR A 200 -7.99 -11.23 -7.63
CA TYR A 200 -6.72 -11.85 -7.29
C TYR A 200 -6.03 -12.47 -8.50
N LYS A 201 -6.78 -13.09 -9.42
CA LYS A 201 -6.24 -13.61 -10.69
C LYS A 201 -5.63 -12.49 -11.54
N GLU A 202 -6.33 -11.38 -11.69
CA GLU A 202 -5.86 -10.20 -12.41
C GLU A 202 -4.59 -9.63 -11.78
N PHE A 203 -4.56 -9.55 -10.45
CA PHE A 203 -3.36 -9.12 -9.73
C PHE A 203 -2.17 -10.06 -10.01
N MET A 204 -2.37 -11.37 -9.87
CA MET A 204 -1.33 -12.37 -10.10
C MET A 204 -0.80 -12.30 -11.53
N PHE A 205 -1.69 -12.10 -12.50
CA PHE A 205 -1.32 -11.93 -13.89
C PHE A 205 -0.43 -10.71 -14.09
N VAL A 206 -0.85 -9.53 -13.60
CA VAL A 206 -0.07 -8.29 -13.74
C VAL A 206 1.26 -8.43 -13.03
N ARG A 207 1.30 -9.06 -11.84
CA ARG A 207 2.55 -9.36 -11.14
C ARG A 207 3.49 -10.18 -12.01
N ASP A 208 3.05 -11.34 -12.49
CA ASP A 208 3.89 -12.26 -13.24
C ASP A 208 4.31 -11.66 -14.59
N TRP A 209 3.44 -10.86 -15.20
CA TRP A 209 3.74 -10.11 -16.41
C TRP A 209 4.84 -9.08 -16.17
N LEU A 210 4.75 -8.26 -15.12
CA LEU A 210 5.78 -7.28 -14.75
C LEU A 210 7.11 -7.94 -14.35
N GLU A 211 7.06 -9.06 -13.62
CA GLU A 211 8.25 -9.85 -13.29
C GLU A 211 8.92 -10.44 -14.54
N SER A 212 8.14 -10.84 -15.55
CA SER A 212 8.68 -11.28 -16.85
C SER A 212 9.44 -10.17 -17.59
N LYS A 213 9.13 -8.90 -17.28
CA LYS A 213 9.83 -7.70 -17.78
C LYS A 213 11.00 -7.27 -16.87
N GLY A 214 11.25 -7.99 -15.78
CA GLY A 214 12.35 -7.77 -14.85
C GLY A 214 12.04 -6.84 -13.68
N TYR A 215 10.77 -6.50 -13.44
CA TYR A 215 10.34 -5.66 -12.32
C TYR A 215 9.84 -6.50 -11.15
N ASP A 216 10.28 -6.19 -9.94
CA ASP A 216 9.86 -6.88 -8.70
C ASP A 216 9.11 -5.97 -7.70
N ALA A 217 8.88 -4.72 -8.11
CA ALA A 217 8.07 -3.75 -7.39
C ALA A 217 7.51 -2.66 -8.32
N ILE A 218 6.55 -1.88 -7.82
CA ILE A 218 6.14 -0.59 -8.39
C ILE A 218 6.49 0.51 -7.39
N LYS A 219 7.01 1.64 -7.88
CA LYS A 219 7.22 2.86 -7.12
C LYS A 219 6.43 4.00 -7.75
N TYR A 220 5.77 4.82 -6.95
CA TYR A 220 5.02 5.98 -7.44
C TYR A 220 4.96 7.07 -6.37
N VAL A 221 4.65 8.32 -6.77
CA VAL A 221 4.41 9.42 -5.82
C VAL A 221 2.91 9.54 -5.59
N ASN A 222 2.47 9.49 -4.34
CA ASN A 222 1.08 9.67 -3.95
C ASN A 222 0.85 11.14 -3.59
N THR A 223 0.37 11.93 -4.56
CA THR A 223 0.03 13.34 -4.36
C THR A 223 -1.32 13.51 -3.68
N PHE A 224 -2.23 12.54 -3.76
CA PHE A 224 -3.55 12.60 -3.13
C PHE A 224 -3.46 12.70 -1.60
N GLU A 225 -2.56 11.95 -0.98
CA GLU A 225 -2.50 11.81 0.50
C GLU A 225 -1.35 12.57 1.17
N GLY A 226 -0.52 13.28 0.40
CA GLY A 226 0.53 14.13 0.98
C GLY A 226 1.86 14.18 0.24
N ASN A 227 1.91 13.86 -1.07
CA ASN A 227 3.12 13.82 -1.88
C ASN A 227 4.20 12.87 -1.33
N SER A 228 3.80 11.71 -0.78
CA SER A 228 4.75 10.70 -0.32
C SER A 228 5.09 9.74 -1.45
N GLU A 229 6.36 9.33 -1.56
CA GLU A 229 6.69 8.15 -2.35
C GLU A 229 6.05 6.90 -1.73
N CYS A 230 5.52 6.01 -2.57
CA CYS A 230 4.93 4.74 -2.20
C CYS A 230 5.63 3.62 -2.97
N VAL A 231 5.69 2.43 -2.35
CA VAL A 231 6.17 1.22 -2.99
C VAL A 231 5.16 0.10 -2.83
N MET A 232 4.95 -0.64 -3.90
CA MET A 232 4.20 -1.88 -3.95
C MET A 232 5.18 -3.02 -4.23
N SER A 233 5.42 -3.89 -3.26
CA SER A 233 6.22 -5.10 -3.45
C SER A 233 5.32 -6.27 -3.84
N PHE A 234 5.77 -7.03 -4.84
CA PHE A 234 5.02 -8.13 -5.45
C PHE A 234 5.09 -9.44 -4.67
N ARG A 235 6.11 -9.61 -3.83
CA ARG A 235 6.45 -10.88 -3.22
C ARG A 235 6.48 -10.76 -1.69
N PRO A 236 5.80 -11.65 -0.94
CA PRO A 236 5.79 -11.63 0.51
C PRO A 236 7.19 -11.65 1.14
N GLU A 237 8.10 -12.45 0.58
CA GLU A 237 9.47 -12.62 1.04
C GLU A 237 10.34 -11.36 0.90
N ASN A 238 9.84 -10.35 0.17
CA ASN A 238 10.45 -9.04 0.03
C ASN A 238 10.03 -8.06 1.12
N VAL A 239 9.17 -8.47 2.05
CA VAL A 239 8.67 -7.64 3.13
C VAL A 239 9.11 -8.22 4.47
N ARG A 240 9.69 -7.38 5.32
CA ARG A 240 10.01 -7.73 6.70
C ARG A 240 9.38 -6.71 7.63
N VAL A 241 8.34 -7.11 8.37
CA VAL A 241 7.78 -6.27 9.42
C VAL A 241 8.80 -6.09 10.54
N THR A 242 9.12 -4.84 10.84
CA THR A 242 10.06 -4.44 11.91
C THR A 242 9.31 -4.05 13.17
N ASP A 243 8.14 -3.44 13.04
CA ASP A 243 7.27 -3.10 14.15
C ASP A 243 5.80 -3.09 13.73
N SER A 244 4.92 -3.28 14.71
CA SER A 244 3.48 -3.16 14.52
C SER A 244 2.87 -2.63 15.80
N TYR A 245 2.02 -1.62 15.69
CA TYR A 245 1.38 -1.04 16.85
C TYR A 245 -0.05 -0.62 16.54
N CYS A 246 -0.89 -0.72 17.58
CA CYS A 246 -2.23 -0.17 17.53
C CYS A 246 -2.14 1.34 17.77
N LEU A 247 -2.74 2.14 16.90
CA LEU A 247 -2.75 3.61 17.04
C LEU A 247 -3.33 4.10 18.37
N LYS A 248 -4.21 3.31 19.00
CA LYS A 248 -4.74 3.61 20.34
C LYS A 248 -3.65 3.62 21.42
N ASP A 249 -2.60 2.81 21.26
CA ASP A 249 -1.50 2.73 22.23
C ASP A 249 -0.51 3.89 22.09
N MET A 250 -0.37 4.47 20.89
CA MET A 250 0.47 5.65 20.65
C MET A 250 -0.10 6.93 21.26
N LEU A 251 -1.43 7.08 21.23
CA LEU A 251 -2.11 8.29 21.73
C LEU A 251 -2.29 8.29 23.24
N ASN A 252 -2.11 7.13 23.90
CA ASN A 252 -2.03 7.03 25.36
C ASN A 252 -0.66 7.43 25.93
N VAL A 253 0.32 7.78 25.08
CA VAL A 253 1.54 8.45 25.54
C VAL A 253 1.13 9.84 25.99
N GLU A 254 1.04 10.04 27.32
CA GLU A 254 0.65 11.33 27.91
C GLU A 254 1.39 12.47 27.21
N GLN A 255 0.66 13.30 26.46
CA GLN A 255 1.23 14.55 25.98
C GLN A 255 1.72 15.31 27.21
N PRO A 256 2.97 15.81 27.21
CA PRO A 256 3.51 16.53 28.35
C PRO A 256 2.57 17.70 28.62
N LYS A 257 1.84 17.62 29.74
CA LYS A 257 0.93 18.67 30.16
C LYS A 257 1.76 19.94 30.30
N GLU A 258 1.70 20.83 29.31
CA GLU A 258 2.23 22.16 29.46
C GLU A 258 1.51 22.76 30.65
N LYS A 259 2.23 22.90 31.76
CA LYS A 259 1.75 23.60 32.93
C LYS A 259 1.61 25.06 32.52
N VAL A 260 0.44 25.42 32.02
CA VAL A 260 0.04 26.82 31.84
C VAL A 260 0.10 27.45 33.21
N LYS A 261 1.21 28.14 33.51
CA LYS A 261 1.35 28.98 34.69
C LYS A 261 0.33 30.10 34.55
N ARG A 262 -0.86 29.90 35.12
CA ARG A 262 -1.79 31.00 35.36
C ARG A 262 -1.07 32.01 36.23
N LYS A 263 -0.63 33.12 35.63
CA LYS A 263 -0.25 34.32 36.38
C LYS A 263 -1.53 34.79 37.09
N MET A 264 -1.62 34.51 38.39
CA MET A 264 -2.58 35.21 39.22
C MET A 264 -2.18 36.69 39.18
N LYS A 265 -3.08 37.53 38.65
CA LYS A 265 -2.93 38.98 38.77
C LYS A 265 -3.06 39.35 40.25
N PRO A 266 -2.24 40.30 40.73
CA PRO A 266 -2.27 40.77 42.11
C PRO A 266 -3.59 41.45 42.48
#